data_AF-A0A3M2FPD0-F1
#
_entry.id   AF-A0A3M2FPD0-F1
#
_cell.length_a   1.000
_cell.length_b   1.000
_cell.length_c   1.000
_cell.angle_alpha   90.00
_cell.angle_beta   90.00
_cell.angle_gamma   90.00
#
_symmetry.space_group_name_H-M   'P 1'
#
loop_
_entity.id
_entity.type
_entity.pdbx_description
1 polymer ?
#
loop_
_entity_poly.entity_id
_entity_poly.type
_entity_poly.pdbx_seq_one_letter_code
_entity_poly.pdbx_strand_id
1 'polypeptide(L)'
;CRNRPGTADRRPDATLNAADQQFLAGSGKTMFIREGCWWCHTLLPEETQDWQTFGRPPLVGDFNGESPTTFGSDRKAPDLLHVGSRNSSREWMTMHFFNPRLVQPHSIMPRYDYLWGDKDANGNPIDLAAWDKEFMEYAEGKRAYPPEVPIPAPDSEARMLIDFVLNLK
;
A
#
# COMPACT_ATOMS: atom_id res chain seq x y z
N CYS A 1 -9.10 9.59 -3.46
CA CYS A 1 -8.31 9.28 -2.26
C CYS A 1 -7.23 10.35 -1.93
N ARG A 2 -7.09 11.50 -2.66
CA ARG A 2 -6.07 12.55 -2.37
C ARG A 2 -6.58 13.85 -1.71
N ASN A 3 -7.90 14.07 -1.63
CA ASN A 3 -8.45 15.33 -1.10
C ASN A 3 -9.28 15.11 0.16
N ARG A 4 -8.66 15.23 1.33
CA ARG A 4 -9.38 15.62 2.55
C ARG A 4 -8.53 16.59 3.39
N PRO A 5 -9.09 17.73 3.82
CA PRO A 5 -8.54 18.52 4.92
C PRO A 5 -9.03 17.89 6.24
N GLY A 6 -8.15 17.36 7.09
CA GLY A 6 -8.58 16.97 8.45
C GLY A 6 -7.85 15.86 9.20
N THR A 7 -6.54 15.69 9.09
CA THR A 7 -5.76 14.90 10.08
C THR A 7 -4.43 15.56 10.43
N ALA A 8 -4.43 16.88 10.64
CA ALA A 8 -3.22 17.64 11.02
C ALA A 8 -2.77 17.42 12.48
N ASP A 9 -3.45 16.59 13.28
CA ASP A 9 -3.21 16.45 14.73
C ASP A 9 -2.81 15.03 15.20
N ARG A 10 -2.53 14.09 14.29
CA ARG A 10 -1.76 12.89 14.66
C ARG A 10 -0.45 12.96 13.90
N ARG A 11 0.64 13.26 14.61
CA ARG A 11 2.01 13.26 14.11
C ARG A 11 2.42 11.82 13.74
N PRO A 12 2.26 11.37 12.48
CA PRO A 12 2.56 10.00 12.10
C PRO A 12 4.08 9.78 12.15
N ASP A 13 4.85 10.84 11.95
CA ASP A 13 6.30 10.95 12.13
C ASP A 13 6.75 10.55 13.55
N ALA A 14 6.03 10.98 14.59
CA ALA A 14 6.36 10.58 15.96
C ALA A 14 6.10 9.07 16.20
N THR A 15 5.07 8.50 15.57
CA THR A 15 4.77 7.07 15.66
C THR A 15 5.75 6.21 14.84
N LEU A 16 6.20 6.71 13.69
CA LEU A 16 7.24 6.07 12.88
C LEU A 16 8.59 6.07 13.59
N ASN A 17 8.96 7.17 14.26
CA ASN A 17 10.21 7.29 15.02
C ASN A 17 10.23 6.46 16.31
N ALA A 18 9.05 6.14 16.87
CA ALA A 18 8.90 5.32 18.08
C ALA A 18 8.80 3.80 17.79
N ALA A 19 8.62 3.42 16.52
CA ALA A 19 8.59 2.02 16.13
C ALA A 19 10.03 1.48 16.05
N ASP A 20 10.49 0.83 17.12
CA ASP A 20 11.71 0.00 17.07
C ASP A 20 11.61 -1.01 15.91
N GLN A 21 12.73 -1.50 15.37
CA GLN A 21 12.76 -2.43 14.22
C GLN A 21 11.93 -3.72 14.43
N GLN A 22 11.55 -4.04 15.66
CA GLN A 22 10.66 -5.15 16.01
C GLN A 22 9.16 -4.85 15.77
N PHE A 23 8.82 -3.58 15.55
CA PHE A 23 7.49 -3.00 15.28
C PHE A 23 7.31 -2.57 13.81
N LEU A 24 7.97 -3.22 12.85
CA LEU A 24 7.71 -2.99 11.41
C LEU A 24 6.22 -3.16 11.03
N ALA A 25 5.48 -4.00 11.77
CA ALA A 25 4.03 -4.10 11.63
C ALA A 25 3.28 -2.85 12.10
N GLY A 26 3.77 -2.17 13.14
CA GLY A 26 3.23 -0.90 13.65
C GLY A 26 3.58 0.29 12.75
N SER A 27 4.80 0.33 12.21
CA SER A 27 5.18 1.37 11.24
C SER A 27 4.42 1.21 9.92
N GLY A 28 4.28 -0.01 9.39
CA GLY A 28 3.50 -0.26 8.18
C GLY A 28 2.00 0.04 8.35
N LYS A 29 1.41 -0.25 9.52
CA LYS A 29 0.04 0.19 9.84
C LYS A 29 -0.06 1.72 9.92
N THR A 30 0.92 2.38 10.51
CA THR A 30 0.98 3.85 10.57
C THR A 30 1.01 4.43 9.16
N MET A 31 1.78 3.83 8.25
CA MET A 31 1.78 4.19 6.83
C MET A 31 0.41 3.97 6.19
N PHE A 32 -0.23 2.82 6.42
CA PHE A 32 -1.57 2.53 5.90
C PHE A 32 -2.61 3.59 6.30
N ILE A 33 -2.51 4.10 7.54
CA ILE A 33 -3.37 5.17 8.05
C ILE A 33 -2.98 6.52 7.44
N ARG A 34 -1.68 6.86 7.43
CA ARG A 34 -1.13 8.13 6.94
C ARG A 34 -1.46 8.37 5.48
N GLU A 35 -1.28 7.34 4.66
CA GLU A 35 -1.59 7.36 3.23
C GLU A 35 -3.10 7.26 2.95
N GLY A 36 -3.91 7.01 3.96
CA GLY A 36 -5.37 6.98 3.85
C GLY A 36 -5.88 5.76 3.09
N CYS A 37 -5.15 4.64 3.07
CA CYS A 37 -5.55 3.42 2.37
C CYS A 37 -6.91 2.89 2.85
N TRP A 38 -7.18 3.00 4.16
CA TRP A 38 -8.45 2.66 4.80
C TRP A 38 -9.66 3.40 4.23
N TRP A 39 -9.47 4.53 3.53
CA TRP A 39 -10.57 5.27 2.93
C TRP A 39 -11.12 4.59 1.68
N CYS A 40 -10.28 3.82 0.97
CA CYS A 40 -10.63 3.19 -0.30
C CYS A 40 -10.70 1.66 -0.16
N HIS A 41 -10.04 1.09 0.86
CA HIS A 41 -10.00 -0.32 1.19
C HIS A 41 -10.60 -0.61 2.57
N THR A 42 -11.48 -1.60 2.63
CA THR A 42 -12.00 -2.13 3.89
C THR A 42 -11.09 -3.24 4.43
N LEU A 43 -11.18 -3.49 5.74
CA LEU A 43 -10.59 -4.64 6.43
C LEU A 43 -11.68 -5.45 7.15
N LEU A 44 -12.89 -5.40 6.61
CA LEU A 44 -14.11 -6.00 7.15
C LEU A 44 -14.89 -6.63 5.99
N PRO A 45 -14.48 -7.80 5.49
CA PRO A 45 -15.30 -8.56 4.56
C PRO A 45 -16.59 -9.00 5.26
N GLU A 46 -17.74 -8.76 4.61
CA GLU A 46 -19.04 -9.14 5.13
C GLU A 46 -19.28 -10.67 5.10
N GLU A 47 -20.05 -11.17 6.06
CA GLU A 47 -20.38 -12.61 6.16
C GLU A 47 -21.31 -13.12 5.05
N THR A 48 -22.03 -12.25 4.34
CA THR A 48 -23.08 -12.69 3.42
C THR A 48 -22.53 -13.04 2.03
N GLN A 49 -21.75 -12.16 1.43
CA GLN A 49 -21.29 -12.29 0.03
C GLN A 49 -19.77 -12.20 -0.13
N ASP A 50 -19.12 -11.38 0.70
CA ASP A 50 -17.69 -11.09 0.56
C ASP A 50 -16.80 -12.25 0.98
N TRP A 51 -17.25 -13.07 1.94
CA TRP A 51 -16.39 -14.09 2.55
C TRP A 51 -15.82 -15.10 1.53
N GLN A 52 -16.59 -15.38 0.47
CA GLN A 52 -16.18 -16.29 -0.61
C GLN A 52 -15.02 -15.73 -1.43
N THR A 53 -14.93 -14.40 -1.54
CA THR A 53 -13.93 -13.72 -2.37
C THR A 53 -12.74 -13.22 -1.54
N PHE A 54 -13.01 -12.70 -0.34
CA PHE A 54 -12.01 -12.00 0.46
C PHE A 54 -11.53 -12.78 1.68
N GLY A 55 -12.18 -13.89 2.05
CA GLY A 55 -11.81 -14.72 3.20
C GLY A 55 -12.75 -14.56 4.39
N ARG A 56 -12.40 -15.17 5.52
CA ARG A 56 -13.28 -15.23 6.68
C ARG A 56 -13.60 -13.83 7.21
N PRO A 57 -14.85 -13.52 7.58
CA PRO A 57 -15.15 -12.32 8.33
C PRO A 57 -14.35 -12.27 9.64
N PRO A 58 -13.92 -11.07 10.07
CA PRO A 58 -13.16 -10.93 11.30
C PRO A 58 -14.05 -11.14 12.53
N LEU A 59 -13.47 -11.75 13.56
CA LEU A 59 -14.10 -11.88 14.87
C LEU A 59 -13.69 -10.73 15.79
N VAL A 60 -14.48 -10.47 16.83
CA VAL A 60 -14.19 -9.42 17.83
C VAL A 60 -12.78 -9.54 18.42
N GLY A 61 -12.26 -10.76 18.56
CA GLY A 61 -10.92 -11.01 19.07
C GLY A 61 -9.78 -10.64 18.13
N ASP A 62 -10.03 -10.58 16.82
CA ASP A 62 -9.01 -10.38 15.79
C ASP A 62 -8.45 -8.94 15.79
N PHE A 63 -9.20 -7.99 16.40
CA PHE A 63 -8.83 -6.58 16.49
C PHE A 63 -8.57 -6.11 17.93
N ASN A 64 -8.39 -7.04 18.87
CA ASN A 64 -8.03 -6.69 20.24
C ASN A 64 -6.67 -5.99 20.26
N GLY A 65 -6.63 -4.76 20.81
CA GLY A 65 -5.44 -3.92 20.83
C GLY A 65 -5.21 -3.12 19.53
N GLU A 66 -6.13 -3.20 18.57
CA GLU A 66 -6.07 -2.36 17.38
C GLU A 66 -6.46 -0.92 17.72
N SER A 67 -5.48 -0.02 17.73
CA SER A 67 -5.73 1.43 17.85
C SER A 67 -4.83 2.23 16.91
N PRO A 68 -5.35 3.21 16.16
CA PRO A 68 -6.77 3.39 15.85
C PRO A 68 -7.31 2.24 14.98
N THR A 69 -8.63 2.06 14.94
CA THR A 69 -9.27 1.05 14.08
C THR A 69 -9.16 1.45 12.60
N THR A 70 -8.90 0.46 11.74
CA THR A 70 -8.69 0.67 10.30
C THR A 70 -9.74 0.01 9.42
N PHE A 71 -10.93 -0.24 9.98
CA PHE A 71 -12.04 -0.98 9.37
C PHE A 71 -12.56 -0.46 8.03
N GLY A 72 -12.19 0.76 7.64
CA GLY A 72 -12.62 1.38 6.40
C GLY A 72 -14.10 1.75 6.44
N SER A 73 -14.45 2.88 5.84
CA SER A 73 -15.84 3.37 5.82
C SER A 73 -16.48 3.33 4.44
N ASP A 74 -15.68 3.21 3.39
CA ASP A 74 -16.12 3.25 1.99
C ASP A 74 -15.27 2.25 1.18
N ARG A 75 -15.93 1.49 0.30
CA ARG A 75 -15.29 0.44 -0.49
C ARG A 75 -15.23 0.87 -1.95
N LYS A 76 -14.16 1.58 -2.30
CA LYS A 76 -13.83 1.93 -3.70
C LYS A 76 -12.97 0.87 -4.38
N ALA A 77 -12.29 0.05 -3.56
CA ALA A 77 -11.37 -0.98 -3.98
C ALA A 77 -11.57 -2.24 -3.12
N PRO A 78 -10.99 -3.40 -3.52
CA PRO A 78 -11.19 -4.67 -2.82
C PRO A 78 -10.79 -4.64 -1.34
N ASP A 79 -11.45 -5.46 -0.52
CA ASP A 79 -11.08 -5.65 0.89
C ASP A 79 -9.67 -6.26 1.02
N LEU A 80 -8.94 -5.88 2.05
CA LEU A 80 -7.54 -6.28 2.26
C LEU A 80 -7.31 -7.23 3.43
N LEU A 81 -8.32 -7.60 4.23
CA LEU A 81 -8.12 -8.34 5.48
C LEU A 81 -7.30 -9.63 5.33
N HIS A 82 -7.49 -10.36 4.23
CA HIS A 82 -6.72 -11.58 3.89
C HIS A 82 -5.97 -11.45 2.56
N VAL A 83 -5.52 -10.25 2.20
CA VAL A 83 -4.84 -10.04 0.91
C VAL A 83 -3.51 -10.80 0.83
N GLY A 84 -2.76 -10.93 1.92
CA GLY A 84 -1.52 -11.71 1.96
C GLY A 84 -1.72 -13.21 1.73
N SER A 85 -2.92 -13.73 2.04
CA SER A 85 -3.31 -15.11 1.73
C SER A 85 -3.77 -15.27 0.28
N ARG A 86 -4.32 -14.23 -0.35
CA ARG A 86 -4.81 -14.23 -1.75
C ARG A 86 -3.75 -13.84 -2.77
N ASN A 87 -2.86 -12.93 -2.41
CA ASN A 87 -1.78 -12.43 -3.24
C ASN A 87 -0.53 -12.18 -2.37
N SER A 88 0.31 -13.20 -2.31
CA SER A 88 1.56 -13.20 -1.53
C SER A 88 2.77 -12.69 -2.31
N SER A 89 2.63 -12.35 -3.60
CA SER A 89 3.75 -11.88 -4.40
C SER A 89 4.15 -10.46 -3.98
N ARG A 90 5.38 -10.36 -3.49
CA ARG A 90 5.99 -9.08 -3.14
C ARG A 90 6.26 -8.23 -4.37
N GLU A 91 6.63 -8.86 -5.47
CA GLU A 91 6.92 -8.21 -6.75
C GLU A 91 5.67 -7.55 -7.30
N TRP A 92 4.54 -8.26 -7.30
CA TRP A 92 3.26 -7.69 -7.69
C TRP A 92 2.90 -6.49 -6.80
N MET A 93 3.08 -6.63 -5.49
CA MET A 93 2.74 -5.58 -4.54
C MET A 93 3.62 -4.34 -4.73
N THR A 94 4.90 -4.55 -5.00
CA THR A 94 5.88 -3.50 -5.31
C THR A 94 5.46 -2.71 -6.55
N MET A 95 5.14 -3.41 -7.65
CA MET A 95 4.65 -2.76 -8.88
C MET A 95 3.32 -2.04 -8.65
N HIS A 96 2.40 -2.65 -7.89
CA HIS A 96 1.08 -2.09 -7.62
C HIS A 96 1.14 -0.79 -6.81
N PHE A 97 1.97 -0.74 -5.77
CA PHE A 97 2.15 0.47 -4.96
C PHE A 97 2.89 1.58 -5.72
N PHE A 98 3.90 1.21 -6.52
CA PHE A 98 4.67 2.18 -7.30
C PHE A 98 3.80 2.84 -8.37
N ASN A 99 3.16 2.01 -9.21
CA ASN A 99 2.15 2.48 -10.15
C ASN A 99 1.08 1.40 -10.40
N PRO A 100 -0.12 1.54 -9.83
CA PRO A 100 -1.13 0.49 -9.87
C PRO A 100 -1.63 0.21 -11.30
N ARG A 101 -1.42 1.14 -12.23
CA ARG A 101 -1.80 1.02 -13.65
C ARG A 101 -0.91 0.06 -14.42
N LEU A 102 0.25 -0.32 -13.88
CA LEU A 102 1.13 -1.34 -14.47
C LEU A 102 0.51 -2.74 -14.39
N VAL A 103 -0.15 -3.05 -13.27
CA VAL A 103 -0.76 -4.37 -13.02
C VAL A 103 -2.28 -4.35 -13.19
N GLN A 104 -2.89 -3.17 -13.08
CA GLN A 104 -4.34 -2.97 -13.22
C GLN A 104 -4.60 -1.67 -14.01
N PRO A 105 -4.69 -1.73 -15.35
CA PRO A 105 -4.73 -0.54 -16.23
C PRO A 105 -5.83 0.48 -15.87
N HIS A 106 -6.98 0.00 -15.40
CA HIS A 106 -8.13 0.83 -15.04
C HIS A 106 -8.20 1.18 -13.54
N SER A 107 -7.10 1.03 -12.80
CA SER A 107 -7.07 1.33 -11.37
C SER A 107 -7.24 2.83 -11.10
N ILE A 108 -8.15 3.15 -10.18
CA ILE A 108 -8.34 4.49 -9.62
C ILE A 108 -7.40 4.77 -8.43
N MET A 109 -6.63 3.78 -7.99
CA MET A 109 -5.67 3.92 -6.91
C MET A 109 -4.59 4.96 -7.28
N PRO A 110 -4.23 5.88 -6.37
CA PRO A 110 -3.12 6.79 -6.58
C PRO A 110 -1.78 6.04 -6.60
N ARG A 111 -0.75 6.68 -7.16
CA ARG A 111 0.63 6.18 -7.10
C ARG A 111 1.25 6.53 -5.76
N TYR A 112 2.06 5.63 -5.21
CA TYR A 112 2.83 5.80 -3.97
C TYR A 112 4.33 5.66 -4.21
N ASP A 113 4.78 5.98 -5.42
CA ASP A 113 6.19 5.97 -5.85
C ASP A 113 7.10 6.85 -4.97
N TYR A 114 6.60 7.97 -4.44
CA TYR A 114 7.35 8.83 -3.51
C TYR A 114 7.78 8.13 -2.21
N LEU A 115 7.14 7.01 -1.83
CA LEU A 115 7.50 6.25 -0.64
C LEU A 115 8.83 5.46 -0.79
N TRP A 116 9.36 5.36 -2.02
CA TRP A 116 10.66 4.73 -2.27
C TRP A 116 11.84 5.60 -1.81
N GLY A 117 11.64 6.93 -1.70
CA GLY A 117 12.72 7.87 -1.41
C GLY A 117 13.69 8.04 -2.58
N ASP A 118 14.89 8.53 -2.27
CA ASP A 118 15.88 8.90 -3.29
C ASP A 118 16.66 7.71 -3.87
N LYS A 119 16.65 6.56 -3.19
CA LYS A 119 17.50 5.41 -3.52
C LYS A 119 16.74 4.09 -3.54
N ASP A 120 17.13 3.21 -4.45
CA ASP A 120 16.64 1.84 -4.51
C ASP A 120 17.35 0.93 -3.48
N ALA A 121 16.95 -0.34 -3.43
CA ALA A 121 17.57 -1.35 -2.56
C ALA A 121 19.07 -1.59 -2.83
N ASN A 122 19.57 -1.23 -4.01
CA ASN A 122 20.97 -1.35 -4.39
C ASN A 122 21.76 -0.05 -4.14
N GLY A 123 21.09 1.01 -3.68
CA GLY A 123 21.68 2.33 -3.45
C GLY A 123 21.76 3.22 -4.70
N ASN A 124 21.18 2.81 -5.82
CA ASN A 124 21.10 3.63 -7.03
C ASN A 124 20.08 4.76 -6.85
N PRO A 125 20.33 5.95 -7.40
CA PRO A 125 19.36 7.04 -7.36
C PRO A 125 18.11 6.71 -8.17
N ILE A 126 16.94 7.03 -7.62
CA ILE A 126 15.64 6.86 -8.29
C ILE A 126 15.26 8.19 -8.96
N ASP A 127 15.25 8.20 -10.29
CA ASP A 127 14.73 9.34 -11.07
C ASP A 127 13.27 9.09 -11.46
N LEU A 128 12.35 9.59 -10.64
CA LEU A 128 10.92 9.49 -10.89
C LEU A 128 10.47 10.26 -12.14
N ALA A 129 11.14 11.37 -12.48
CA ALA A 129 10.77 12.19 -13.63
C ALA A 129 11.13 11.50 -14.95
N ALA A 130 12.31 10.89 -15.00
CA ALA A 130 12.70 10.03 -16.12
C ALA A 130 11.73 8.85 -16.24
N TRP A 131 11.46 8.16 -15.11
CA TRP A 131 10.54 7.03 -15.10
C TRP A 131 9.14 7.39 -15.61
N ASP A 132 8.60 8.53 -15.20
CA ASP A 132 7.29 9.02 -15.63
C ASP A 132 7.23 9.26 -17.14
N LYS A 133 8.30 9.82 -17.71
CA LYS A 133 8.40 10.00 -19.16
C LYS A 133 8.35 8.66 -19.89
N GLU A 134 9.12 7.67 -19.40
CA GLU A 134 9.13 6.33 -19.99
C GLU A 134 7.77 5.63 -19.88
N PHE A 135 7.10 5.82 -18.75
CA PHE A 135 5.75 5.29 -18.53
C PHE A 135 4.73 5.91 -19.48
N MET A 136 4.82 7.22 -19.75
CA MET A 136 3.95 7.88 -20.73
C MET A 136 4.20 7.37 -22.14
N GLU A 137 5.46 7.18 -22.54
CA GLU A 137 5.79 6.58 -23.83
C GLU A 137 5.24 5.14 -23.96
N TYR A 138 5.28 4.36 -22.88
CA TYR A 138 4.64 3.05 -22.82
C TYR A 138 3.12 3.15 -22.95
N ALA A 139 2.47 4.05 -22.20
CA ALA A 139 1.03 4.26 -22.25
C ALA A 139 0.53 4.73 -23.63
N GLU A 140 1.35 5.48 -24.37
CA GLU A 140 1.10 5.91 -25.74
C GLU A 140 1.42 4.82 -26.80
N GLY A 141 1.92 3.66 -26.38
CA GLY A 141 2.29 2.57 -27.27
C GLY A 141 3.60 2.76 -28.04
N LYS A 142 4.42 3.76 -27.66
CA LYS A 142 5.75 3.99 -28.25
C LYS A 142 6.79 2.97 -27.77
N ARG A 143 6.56 2.35 -26.60
CA ARG A 143 7.40 1.28 -26.03
C ARG A 143 6.59 -0.01 -25.93
N ALA A 144 7.24 -1.14 -26.23
CA ALA A 144 6.62 -2.46 -26.13
C ALA A 144 6.46 -2.93 -24.68
N TYR A 145 7.37 -2.52 -23.79
CA TYR A 145 7.42 -2.97 -22.40
C TYR A 145 7.34 -1.77 -21.44
N PRO A 146 6.69 -1.95 -20.26
CA PRO A 146 6.69 -0.93 -19.23
C PRO A 146 8.11 -0.70 -18.68
N PRO A 147 8.40 0.50 -18.17
CA PRO A 147 9.66 0.76 -17.49
C PRO A 147 9.81 -0.12 -16.24
N GLU A 148 11.06 -0.44 -15.90
CA GLU A 148 11.36 -1.24 -14.71
C GLU A 148 11.02 -0.46 -13.43
N VAL A 149 10.43 -1.15 -12.47
CA VAL A 149 10.11 -0.56 -11.16
C VAL A 149 11.29 -0.81 -10.22
N PRO A 150 11.85 0.23 -9.58
CA PRO A 150 12.93 0.04 -8.62
C PRO A 150 12.46 -0.78 -7.42
N ILE A 151 13.34 -1.59 -6.85
CA ILE A 151 13.04 -2.33 -5.62
C ILE A 151 13.18 -1.36 -4.44
N PRO A 152 12.19 -1.25 -3.54
CA PRO A 152 12.23 -0.33 -2.42
C PRO A 152 13.37 -0.72 -1.46
N ALA A 153 14.08 0.29 -0.94
CA ALA A 153 15.13 0.07 0.04
C ALA A 153 14.58 -0.61 1.31
N PRO A 154 15.38 -1.41 2.04
CA PRO A 154 14.91 -2.15 3.22
C PRO A 154 14.31 -1.26 4.31
N ASP A 155 14.79 -0.02 4.43
CA ASP A 155 14.39 1.01 5.39
C ASP A 155 13.37 2.01 4.81
N SER A 156 12.98 1.87 3.55
CA SER A 156 12.01 2.77 2.92
C SER A 156 10.61 2.61 3.49
N GLU A 157 9.85 3.71 3.48
CA GLU A 157 8.45 3.71 3.92
C GLU A 157 7.58 2.80 3.04
N ALA A 158 7.90 2.70 1.74
CA ALA A 158 7.27 1.78 0.81
C ALA A 158 7.37 0.34 1.29
N ARG A 159 8.56 -0.06 1.78
CA ARG A 159 8.79 -1.42 2.26
C ARG A 159 7.93 -1.73 3.49
N MET A 160 7.86 -0.80 4.43
CA MET A 160 7.03 -0.94 5.64
C MET A 160 5.56 -1.14 5.27
N LEU A 161 5.04 -0.35 4.34
CA LEU A 161 3.65 -0.45 3.88
C LEU A 161 3.36 -1.79 3.18
N ILE A 162 4.25 -2.20 2.26
CA ILE A 162 4.11 -3.49 1.55
C ILE A 162 4.14 -4.67 2.52
N ASP A 163 5.05 -4.64 3.49
CA ASP A 163 5.18 -5.70 4.50
C ASP A 163 3.95 -5.79 5.40
N PHE A 164 3.36 -4.65 5.77
CA PHE A 164 2.09 -4.64 6.50
C PHE A 164 0.96 -5.30 5.70
N VAL A 165 0.80 -4.94 4.43
CA VAL A 165 -0.27 -5.48 3.58
C VAL A 165 -0.08 -6.98 3.33
N LEU A 166 1.14 -7.46 3.11
CA LEU A 166 1.42 -8.89 2.93
C LEU A 166 1.23 -9.71 4.22
N ASN A 167 1.26 -9.06 5.39
CA ASN A 167 1.00 -9.70 6.67
C ASN A 167 -0.49 -9.82 7.02
N LEU A 168 -1.39 -9.19 6.26
CA LEU A 168 -2.84 -9.36 6.40
C LEU A 168 -3.26 -10.71 5.82
N LYS A 169 -3.40 -11.74 6.67
CA LYS A 169 -3.59 -13.14 6.25
C LYS A 169 -4.83 -13.78 6.84
#